data_AF-A0A7J9TTU1-F1
#
_entry.id   AF-A0A7J9TTU1-F1
#
_cell.length_a   1.000
_cell.length_b   1.000
_cell.length_c   1.000
_cell.angle_alpha   90.00
_cell.angle_beta   90.00
_cell.angle_gamma   90.00
#
_symmetry.space_group_name_H-M   'P 1'
#
loop_
_entity.id
_entity.type
_entity.pdbx_description
1 polymer ?
#
loop_
_entity_poly.entity_id
_entity_poly.type
_entity_poly.pdbx_seq_one_letter_code
_entity_poly.pdbx_strand_id
1 'polypeptide(L)' 'MSFKNVQVKLEDYEYSRLKKVADEKHLTLKDAVREAVLFWVRSKSGLDKDDPFFKTSGMFSSDEQLSEKHDRIYEV' A
#
# COMPACT_ATOMS: atom_id res chain seq x y z
N MET A 1 -8.52 -23.85 0.19
CA MET A 1 -8.53 -22.48 -0.38
C MET A 1 -9.73 -22.35 -1.31
N SER A 2 -10.51 -21.29 -1.19
CA SER A 2 -11.62 -21.01 -2.10
C SER A 2 -11.20 -19.96 -3.13
N PHE A 3 -11.35 -20.27 -4.41
CA PHE A 3 -11.06 -19.35 -5.51
C PHE A 3 -12.36 -18.74 -6.02
N LYS A 4 -12.39 -17.42 -6.17
CA LYS A 4 -13.49 -16.70 -6.82
C LYS A 4 -13.00 -16.15 -8.15
N ASN A 5 -13.82 -16.29 -9.19
CA ASN A 5 -13.54 -15.75 -10.52
C ASN A 5 -14.30 -14.44 -10.71
N VAL A 6 -13.62 -13.44 -11.26
CA VAL A 6 -14.20 -12.14 -11.63
C VAL A 6 -13.96 -11.94 -13.12
N GLN A 7 -15.00 -11.60 -13.86
CA GLN A 7 -14.94 -11.30 -15.30
C GLN A 7 -15.37 -9.85 -15.53
N VAL A 8 -14.62 -9.12 -16.33
CA VAL A 8 -14.86 -7.71 -16.65
C VAL A 8 -14.68 -7.52 -18.15
N LYS A 9 -15.49 -6.64 -18.75
CA LYS A 9 -15.30 -6.18 -20.13
C LYS A 9 -14.42 -4.94 -20.09
N LEU A 10 -13.33 -4.97 -20.84
CA LEU A 10 -12.44 -3.83 -21.05
C LEU A 10 -12.70 -3.27 -22.43
N GLU A 11 -12.62 -1.96 -22.57
CA GLU A 11 -12.55 -1.34 -23.90
C GLU A 11 -11.20 -1.68 -24.56
N ASP A 12 -11.16 -1.61 -25.89
CA ASP A 12 -9.97 -1.98 -26.67
C ASP A 12 -8.73 -1.19 -26.26
N TYR A 13 -8.91 0.08 -25.89
CA TYR A 13 -7.81 0.94 -25.43
C TYR A 13 -7.27 0.51 -24.06
N GLU A 14 -8.15 0.10 -23.14
CA GLU A 14 -7.78 -0.37 -21.81
C GLU A 14 -7.03 -1.70 -21.89
N TYR A 15 -7.56 -2.62 -22.69
CA TYR A 15 -6.93 -3.91 -22.95
C TYR A 15 -5.55 -3.73 -23.59
N SER A 16 -5.43 -2.88 -24.61
CA SER A 16 -4.17 -2.64 -25.30
C SER A 16 -3.11 -2.03 -24.38
N ARG A 17 -3.51 -1.10 -23.50
CA ARG A 17 -2.60 -0.51 -22.50
C ARG A 17 -2.13 -1.55 -21.47
N LEU A 18 -3.06 -2.35 -20.95
CA LEU A 18 -2.74 -3.42 -20.00
C LEU A 18 -1.78 -4.44 -20.63
N LYS A 19 -2.06 -4.85 -21.87
CA LYS A 19 -1.23 -5.81 -22.61
C LYS A 19 0.19 -5.27 -22.80
N LYS A 20 0.33 -4.01 -23.22
CA LYS A 20 1.65 -3.38 -23.39
C LYS A 20 2.47 -3.41 -22.09
N VAL A 21 1.87 -3.04 -20.97
CA VAL A 21 2.54 -3.07 -19.66
C VAL A 21 2.89 -4.50 -19.23
N ALA A 22 2.01 -5.46 -19.50
CA ALA A 22 2.28 -6.87 -19.21
C ALA A 22 3.46 -7.40 -20.04
N ASP A 23 3.50 -7.09 -21.34
CA ASP A 23 4.57 -7.48 -22.25
C ASP A 23 5.92 -6.87 -21.82
N GLU A 24 5.95 -5.57 -21.47
CA GLU A 24 7.15 -4.87 -20.96
C GLU A 24 7.68 -5.48 -19.65
N LYS A 25 6.79 -6.00 -18.80
CA LYS A 25 7.15 -6.67 -17.54
C LYS A 25 7.36 -8.17 -17.68
N HIS A 26 7.23 -8.74 -18.88
CA HIS A 26 7.25 -10.19 -19.13
C HIS A 26 6.23 -10.97 -18.26
N LEU A 27 5.06 -10.37 -18.02
CA LEU A 27 3.97 -10.95 -17.22
C LEU A 27 2.86 -11.49 -18.13
N THR A 28 2.16 -12.51 -17.65
CA THR A 28 0.89 -12.89 -18.28
C THR A 28 -0.16 -11.80 -18.00
N LEU A 29 -1.14 -11.66 -18.89
CA LEU A 29 -2.22 -10.69 -18.69
C LEU A 29 -2.98 -10.93 -17.37
N LYS A 30 -3.12 -12.20 -16.94
CA LYS A 30 -3.76 -12.56 -15.67
C LYS A 30 -2.96 -12.06 -14.47
N ASP A 31 -1.63 -12.19 -14.52
CA ASP A 31 -0.77 -11.75 -13.43
C ASP A 31 -0.69 -10.22 -13.37
N ALA A 32 -0.68 -9.54 -14.53
CA ALA A 32 -0.77 -8.09 -14.60
C ALA A 32 -2.08 -7.55 -13.99
N VAL A 33 -3.23 -8.20 -14.29
CA VAL A 33 -4.51 -7.84 -13.65
C VAL A 33 -4.45 -8.09 -12.15
N ARG A 34 -3.87 -9.21 -11.72
CA ARG A 34 -3.73 -9.52 -10.29
C ARG A 34 -2.89 -8.46 -9.57
N GLU A 35 -1.75 -8.07 -10.13
CA GLU A 35 -0.89 -7.01 -9.59
C GLU A 35 -1.63 -5.67 -9.53
N ALA A 36 -2.34 -5.28 -10.60
CA ALA A 36 -3.12 -4.06 -10.65
C ALA A 36 -4.22 -4.02 -9.58
N VAL A 37 -4.95 -5.13 -9.40
CA VAL A 37 -5.99 -5.26 -8.36
C VAL A 37 -5.38 -5.13 -6.97
N LEU A 38 -4.27 -5.82 -6.69
CA LEU A 38 -3.59 -5.73 -5.39
C LEU A 38 -3.08 -4.31 -5.12
N PHE A 39 -2.51 -3.66 -6.12
CA PHE A 39 -2.05 -2.29 -6.02
C PHE A 39 -3.21 -1.32 -5.76
N TRP A 40 -4.31 -1.47 -6.48
CA TRP A 40 -5.51 -0.66 -6.28
C TRP A 40 -6.10 -0.84 -4.88
N VAL A 41 -6.26 -2.08 -4.43
CA VAL A 41 -6.76 -2.37 -3.08
C VAL A 41 -5.84 -1.75 -2.04
N ARG A 42 -4.53 -1.96 -2.12
CA ARG A 42 -3.55 -1.36 -1.19
C ARG A 42 -3.60 0.17 -1.20
N SER A 43 -3.78 0.77 -2.37
CA SER A 43 -3.86 2.23 -2.52
C SER A 43 -5.16 2.80 -1.94
N LYS A 44 -6.26 2.04 -1.94
CA LYS A 44 -7.59 2.51 -1.51
C LYS A 44 -7.99 2.06 -0.11
N SER A 45 -7.43 0.96 0.40
CA SER A 45 -7.77 0.41 1.72
C SER A 45 -7.31 1.30 2.88
N GLY A 46 -6.43 2.28 2.62
CA GLY A 46 -5.79 3.04 3.70
C GLY A 46 -4.95 2.13 4.60
N LEU A 47 -4.52 2.68 5.73
CA LEU A 47 -3.96 1.87 6.83
C LEU A 47 -5.06 0.95 7.36
N ASP A 48 -4.73 -0.32 7.53
CA ASP A 48 -5.66 -1.27 8.12
C ASP A 48 -5.97 -0.82 9.57
N LYS A 49 -7.24 -0.52 9.82
CA LYS A 49 -7.70 -0.06 11.15
C LYS A 49 -7.51 -1.15 12.21
N ASP A 50 -7.38 -2.40 11.79
CA ASP A 50 -7.16 -3.54 12.65
C ASP A 50 -5.69 -3.96 12.80
N ASP A 51 -4.77 -3.27 12.12
CA ASP A 51 -3.35 -3.58 12.20
C ASP A 51 -2.81 -3.34 13.62
N PRO A 52 -2.22 -4.38 14.26
CA PRO A 52 -1.66 -4.31 15.61
C PRO A 52 -0.66 -3.15 15.81
N PHE A 53 0.02 -2.73 14.74
CA PHE A 53 0.95 -1.61 14.74
C PHE A 53 0.26 -0.26 15.02
N PHE A 54 -1.00 -0.11 14.60
CA PHE A 54 -1.81 1.10 14.85
C PHE A 54 -2.77 0.93 16.05
N LYS A 55 -2.93 -0.29 16.56
CA LYS A 55 -3.70 -0.59 17.79
C LYS A 55 -2.96 -0.25 19.08
N THR A 56 -1.69 0.14 19.03
CA THR A 56 -0.98 0.73 20.18
C THR A 56 -1.52 2.13 20.47
N SER A 57 -2.72 2.18 21.05
CA SER A 57 -3.35 3.36 21.65
C SER A 57 -2.58 3.93 22.86
N GLY A 58 -1.38 3.41 23.16
CA GLY A 58 -0.53 3.84 24.26
C GLY A 58 0.80 4.51 23.88
N MET A 59 1.20 4.54 22.60
CA MET A 59 2.54 5.07 22.24
C MET A 59 2.57 6.60 22.12
N PHE A 60 1.41 7.24 22.04
CA PHE A 60 1.26 8.69 22.17
C PHE A 60 0.63 9.04 23.52
N SER A 61 1.10 8.44 24.62
CA SER A 61 1.14 9.24 25.84
C SER A 61 2.25 10.25 25.61
N SER A 62 1.85 11.46 25.24
CA SER A 62 2.70 12.64 25.40
C SER A 62 2.99 12.76 26.89
N ASP A 63 3.98 11.99 27.36
CA ASP A 63 4.72 12.38 28.55
C ASP A 63 5.41 13.68 28.13
N GLU A 64 4.81 14.79 28.54
CA GLU A 64 5.32 16.15 28.35
C GLU A 64 6.77 16.29 28.86
N GLN A 65 7.24 15.31 29.64
CA GLN A 65 8.59 15.17 30.17
C GLN A 65 9.64 14.55 29.23
N LEU A 66 9.26 13.94 28.10
CA LEU A 66 10.25 13.40 27.14
C LEU A 66 10.66 14.38 26.04
N SER A 67 10.04 15.57 26.01
CA SER A 67 10.47 16.68 25.15
C SER A 67 11.54 17.53 25.85
N GLU A 68 12.57 16.89 26.42
CA GLU A 68 13.77 17.65 26.79
C GLU A 68 14.48 18.07 25.51
N LYS A 69 14.48 19.38 25.24
CA LYS A 69 15.19 20.00 24.12
C LYS A 69 16.69 19.72 24.28
N HIS A 70 17.23 18.84 23.44
CA HIS A 70 18.65 18.53 23.37
C HIS A 70 19.45 19.59 22.62
N ASP A 71 19.36 20.86 23.03
CA ASP A 71 20.32 21.89 22.62
C ASP A 71 21.33 22.10 23.74
N ARG A 72 22.23 21.13 23.93
CA ARG A 72 23.46 21.37 24.70
C ARG A 72 24.54 21.83 23.73
N ILE A 73 24.66 23.15 23.57
CA ILE A 73 25.83 23.76 22.95
C ILE A 73 26.99 23.58 23.95
N TYR A 74 28.03 22.85 23.55
CA TYR A 74 29.27 22.79 24.32
C TYR A 74 30.04 24.10 24.08
N GLU A 75 30.09 24.99 25.07
CA GLU A 75 31.07 26.07 25.09
C GLU A 75 32.36 25.57 25.76
N VAL A 76 33.49 25.86 25.09
CA VAL A 76 34.87 25.43 25.37
C VAL A 76 35.52 26.35 26.40
#